data_AF-A0A126R003-F1
#
_entry.id   AF-A0A126R003-F1
#
_cell.length_a   1.000
_cell.length_b   1.000
_cell.length_c   1.000
_cell.angle_alpha   90.00
_cell.angle_beta   90.00
_cell.angle_gamma   90.00
#
_symmetry.space_group_name_H-M   'P 1'
#
loop_
_entity.id
_entity.type
_entity.pdbx_description
1 polymer ?
#
loop_
_entity_poly.entity_id
_entity_poly.type
_entity_poly.pdbx_seq_one_letter_code
_entity_poly.pdbx_strand_id
1 'polypeptide(L)'
;MSFENSNDINKLQKLVKSSLLEINKLKMENVQLKQEQNSLKSNDEFEKLKNESEESLKQKDNEISDLKNKYDVELSDLKSQYENDISSLKNKHEVEVSNLKNKHIDDVSDLKLKYDENLRVKDDEISDLKTKFRDDLKNKSLELSDFLAKFDNDIKVKDDEISDLKSKYEADLKTKNYEIENLTHSLNTNIEVLNRSKDLLNSKDETIRNLSDKVKELSDINESLSKMKESFDEEFNNFRTLELGQANLKLKETLNDLSSKDNEIQAISNDLKIANNKITEIQRQLDEAKNKENQANLKLANTLSSVDDKNMEIQSLNAQIASKNEEILDLKNNLVNKDNLVALQRELDSRDVTIREKDVQIKLLKDKSVSREDYAKVQNELSKKDLQIQRLSEVKDLFFELSDNSFLDNQAHDSLVNKTSSEDRELLELNDIKRELELAKENKLKIKVAKDKKLNKGADLIDSTDSVSGIKNLSGNPSSDLEDSLNDLNQNNLKEIERLKQEVEEYKSSVSELKKFKMVYDKLTAPQLKNLNSIQSQIYHLLPNESMDTLSVKDYLNDIAFKNLSFGNTKNILKSLERKGYIEVAKKENDIFFWKKLPLPEE
;
A
#
# COMPACT_ATOMS: atom_id res chain seq x y z
N MET A 1 -257.05 28.88 -129.18
CA MET A 1 -256.17 27.74 -128.81
C MET A 1 -255.37 28.22 -127.60
N SER A 2 -255.29 27.51 -126.46
CA SER A 2 -254.91 26.09 -126.24
C SER A 2 -253.44 25.82 -126.60
N PHE A 3 -252.86 24.76 -126.04
CA PHE A 3 -251.41 24.47 -125.98
C PHE A 3 -250.69 25.45 -125.03
N GLU A 4 -250.71 25.25 -123.70
CA GLU A 4 -250.05 24.19 -122.89
C GLU A 4 -248.51 24.33 -122.83
N ASN A 5 -247.97 24.35 -121.61
CA ASN A 5 -246.54 24.25 -121.24
C ASN A 5 -245.55 25.33 -121.76
N SER A 6 -245.91 26.62 -121.62
CA SER A 6 -245.00 27.77 -121.90
C SER A 6 -243.94 28.05 -120.80
N ASN A 7 -244.07 27.49 -119.59
CA ASN A 7 -243.27 27.93 -118.43
C ASN A 7 -241.79 27.50 -118.49
N ASP A 8 -241.48 26.32 -119.04
CA ASP A 8 -240.10 25.84 -119.11
C ASP A 8 -239.26 26.53 -120.21
N ILE A 9 -239.91 27.07 -121.25
CA ILE A 9 -239.27 27.96 -122.24
C ILE A 9 -238.74 29.23 -121.55
N ASN A 10 -239.49 29.79 -120.60
CA ASN A 10 -239.06 30.94 -119.79
C ASN A 10 -237.88 30.60 -118.86
N LYS A 11 -237.83 29.38 -118.31
CA LYS A 11 -236.64 28.91 -117.55
C LYS A 11 -235.42 28.77 -118.44
N LEU A 12 -235.57 28.16 -119.62
CA LEU A 12 -234.49 28.02 -120.61
C LEU A 12 -233.95 29.38 -121.07
N GLN A 13 -234.81 30.36 -121.37
CA GLN A 13 -234.37 31.71 -121.73
C GLN A 13 -233.60 32.42 -120.59
N LYS A 14 -234.02 32.24 -119.33
CA LYS A 14 -233.27 32.75 -118.17
C LYS A 14 -231.91 32.05 -118.02
N LEU A 15 -231.85 30.74 -118.19
CA LEU A 15 -230.60 29.96 -118.10
C LEU A 15 -229.60 30.39 -119.18
N VAL A 16 -230.04 30.48 -120.44
CA VAL A 16 -229.21 30.92 -121.58
C VAL A 16 -228.69 32.36 -121.38
N LYS A 17 -229.52 33.29 -120.87
CA LYS A 17 -229.04 34.62 -120.50
C LYS A 17 -227.98 34.59 -119.39
N SER A 18 -228.15 33.72 -118.38
CA SER A 18 -227.17 33.56 -117.31
C SER A 18 -225.83 33.04 -117.83
N SER A 19 -225.85 32.01 -118.70
CA SER A 19 -224.64 31.46 -119.31
C SER A 19 -223.92 32.47 -120.21
N LEU A 20 -224.65 33.28 -120.98
CA LEU A 20 -224.07 34.35 -121.81
C LEU A 20 -223.42 35.47 -120.98
N LEU A 21 -223.97 35.79 -119.80
CA LEU A 21 -223.37 36.72 -118.84
C LEU A 21 -222.07 36.15 -118.25
N GLU A 22 -222.08 34.89 -117.81
CA GLU A 22 -220.88 34.26 -117.23
C GLU A 22 -219.77 34.08 -118.28
N ILE A 23 -220.11 33.73 -119.53
CA ILE A 23 -219.16 33.65 -120.64
C ILE A 23 -218.52 35.03 -120.92
N ASN A 24 -219.28 36.12 -120.90
CA ASN A 24 -218.72 37.47 -121.08
C ASN A 24 -217.84 37.90 -119.90
N LYS A 25 -218.20 37.54 -118.66
CA LYS A 25 -217.41 37.79 -117.46
C LYS A 25 -216.06 37.05 -117.53
N LEU A 26 -216.08 35.73 -117.77
CA LEU A 26 -214.89 34.91 -117.99
C LEU A 26 -214.04 35.44 -119.16
N LYS A 27 -214.65 36.01 -120.21
CA LYS A 27 -213.93 36.61 -121.34
C LYS A 27 -213.21 37.91 -120.97
N MET A 28 -213.78 38.76 -120.10
CA MET A 28 -213.06 39.94 -119.58
C MET A 28 -211.93 39.53 -118.64
N GLU A 29 -212.17 38.56 -117.76
CA GLU A 29 -211.17 37.99 -116.85
C GLU A 29 -209.97 37.41 -117.63
N ASN A 30 -210.23 36.71 -118.74
CA ASN A 30 -209.19 36.22 -119.66
C ASN A 30 -208.40 37.36 -120.34
N VAL A 31 -209.02 38.52 -120.59
CA VAL A 31 -208.33 39.71 -121.13
C VAL A 31 -207.44 40.35 -120.07
N GLN A 32 -207.91 40.46 -118.82
CA GLN A 32 -207.10 41.00 -117.71
C GLN A 32 -205.88 40.13 -117.45
N LEU A 33 -206.04 38.81 -117.31
CA LEU A 33 -204.93 37.86 -117.16
C LEU A 33 -203.92 37.94 -118.32
N LYS A 34 -204.37 38.28 -119.52
CA LYS A 34 -203.51 38.44 -120.71
C LYS A 34 -202.81 39.80 -120.77
N GLN A 35 -203.31 40.81 -120.07
CA GLN A 35 -202.56 42.05 -119.82
C GLN A 35 -201.50 41.83 -118.72
N GLU A 36 -201.83 41.14 -117.63
CA GLU A 36 -200.88 40.78 -116.57
C GLU A 36 -199.73 39.89 -117.08
N GLN A 37 -200.03 38.91 -117.94
CA GLN A 37 -199.00 38.07 -118.56
C GLN A 37 -198.04 38.85 -119.48
N ASN A 38 -198.47 40.01 -120.00
CA ASN A 38 -197.63 40.87 -120.84
C ASN A 38 -196.80 41.87 -120.00
N SER A 39 -197.35 42.43 -118.90
CA SER A 39 -196.56 43.29 -118.01
C SER A 39 -195.46 42.51 -117.29
N LEU A 40 -195.72 41.26 -116.89
CA LEU A 40 -194.71 40.36 -116.29
C LEU A 40 -193.58 39.93 -117.26
N LYS A 41 -193.72 40.18 -118.57
CA LYS A 41 -192.70 39.84 -119.58
C LYS A 41 -191.85 41.03 -120.05
N SER A 42 -192.13 42.24 -119.58
CA SER A 42 -191.49 43.47 -120.04
C SER A 42 -190.80 44.22 -118.89
N ASN A 43 -189.99 43.49 -118.10
CA ASN A 43 -189.27 44.05 -116.94
C ASN A 43 -187.78 44.28 -117.24
N ASP A 44 -187.48 45.27 -118.09
CA ASP A 44 -186.12 45.65 -118.48
C ASP A 44 -185.24 46.07 -117.28
N GLU A 45 -185.87 46.52 -116.19
CA GLU A 45 -185.20 46.92 -114.95
C GLU A 45 -184.44 45.77 -114.28
N PHE A 46 -184.94 44.52 -114.41
CA PHE A 46 -184.25 43.34 -113.87
C PHE A 46 -182.96 43.00 -114.63
N GLU A 47 -182.99 43.03 -115.96
CA GLU A 47 -181.76 42.81 -116.75
C GLU A 47 -180.79 43.99 -116.61
N LYS A 48 -181.27 45.23 -116.41
CA LYS A 48 -180.38 46.36 -116.10
C LYS A 48 -179.65 46.15 -114.76
N LEU A 49 -180.37 45.80 -113.69
CA LEU A 49 -179.78 45.45 -112.39
C LEU A 49 -178.82 44.24 -112.46
N LYS A 50 -179.14 43.23 -113.28
CA LYS A 50 -178.27 42.07 -113.50
C LYS A 50 -176.97 42.46 -114.19
N ASN A 51 -177.01 43.25 -115.27
CA ASN A 51 -175.81 43.72 -115.94
C ASN A 51 -174.96 44.64 -115.03
N GLU A 52 -175.58 45.55 -114.28
CA GLU A 52 -174.87 46.39 -113.29
C GLU A 52 -174.21 45.57 -112.18
N SER A 53 -174.84 44.48 -111.74
CA SER A 53 -174.27 43.51 -110.78
C SER A 53 -173.10 42.72 -111.39
N GLU A 54 -173.24 42.22 -112.61
CA GLU A 54 -172.16 41.50 -113.32
C GLU A 54 -170.96 42.40 -113.64
N GLU A 55 -171.17 43.68 -113.93
CA GLU A 55 -170.11 44.66 -114.17
C GLU A 55 -169.41 45.10 -112.87
N SER A 56 -170.18 45.28 -111.79
CA SER A 56 -169.65 45.50 -110.43
C SER A 56 -168.82 44.30 -109.94
N LEU A 57 -169.27 43.06 -110.20
CA LEU A 57 -168.51 41.85 -109.90
C LEU A 57 -167.19 41.80 -110.68
N LYS A 58 -167.21 42.05 -112.01
CA LYS A 58 -165.97 42.13 -112.81
C LYS A 58 -165.02 43.22 -112.30
N GLN A 59 -165.54 44.37 -111.85
CA GLN A 59 -164.71 45.40 -111.22
C GLN A 59 -164.09 44.89 -109.92
N LYS A 60 -164.83 44.17 -109.08
CA LYS A 60 -164.31 43.59 -107.82
C LYS A 60 -163.31 42.46 -108.06
N ASP A 61 -163.52 41.62 -109.06
CA ASP A 61 -162.54 40.59 -109.45
C ASP A 61 -161.23 41.23 -109.95
N ASN A 62 -161.32 42.33 -110.72
CA ASN A 62 -160.14 43.11 -111.11
C ASN A 62 -159.45 43.76 -109.90
N GLU A 63 -160.19 44.40 -108.99
CA GLU A 63 -159.62 44.96 -107.74
C GLU A 63 -158.94 43.88 -106.88
N ILE A 64 -159.52 42.68 -106.78
CA ILE A 64 -158.95 41.53 -106.07
C ILE A 64 -157.68 41.03 -106.79
N SER A 65 -157.69 40.97 -108.12
CA SER A 65 -156.52 40.61 -108.93
C SER A 65 -155.37 41.60 -108.73
N ASP A 66 -155.64 42.91 -108.79
CA ASP A 66 -154.62 43.95 -108.61
C ASP A 66 -154.08 44.00 -107.17
N LEU A 67 -154.95 43.86 -106.17
CA LEU A 67 -154.54 43.72 -104.77
C LEU A 67 -153.67 42.46 -104.56
N LYS A 68 -154.03 41.34 -105.18
CA LYS A 68 -153.25 40.11 -105.09
C LYS A 68 -151.88 40.26 -105.75
N ASN A 69 -151.82 40.77 -106.98
CA ASN A 69 -150.57 41.06 -107.69
C ASN A 69 -149.67 41.99 -106.86
N LYS A 70 -150.26 43.01 -106.22
CA LYS A 70 -149.53 43.90 -105.32
C LYS A 70 -148.99 43.16 -104.08
N TYR A 71 -149.79 42.33 -103.42
CA TYR A 71 -149.31 41.53 -102.28
C TYR A 71 -148.22 40.52 -102.68
N ASP A 72 -148.36 39.86 -103.83
CA ASP A 72 -147.37 38.90 -104.35
C ASP A 72 -146.03 39.62 -104.67
N VAL A 73 -146.07 40.87 -105.16
CA VAL A 73 -144.87 41.73 -105.32
C VAL A 73 -144.30 42.16 -103.96
N GLU A 74 -145.09 42.71 -103.05
CA GLU A 74 -144.61 43.14 -101.72
C GLU A 74 -143.99 41.98 -100.93
N LEU A 75 -144.52 40.76 -101.06
CA LEU A 75 -144.01 39.55 -100.42
C LEU A 75 -142.73 39.04 -101.12
N SER A 76 -142.63 39.17 -102.45
CA SER A 76 -141.41 38.90 -103.21
C SER A 76 -140.27 39.87 -102.86
N ASP A 77 -140.57 41.15 -102.75
CA ASP A 77 -139.61 42.20 -102.38
C ASP A 77 -139.13 42.02 -100.94
N LEU A 78 -140.05 41.77 -99.99
CA LEU A 78 -139.71 41.48 -98.60
C LEU A 78 -138.89 40.20 -98.44
N LYS A 79 -139.18 39.14 -99.20
CA LYS A 79 -138.35 37.92 -99.25
C LYS A 79 -136.95 38.26 -99.76
N SER A 80 -136.86 39.02 -100.84
CA SER A 80 -135.59 39.44 -101.44
C SER A 80 -134.77 40.31 -100.49
N GLN A 81 -135.42 41.17 -99.70
CA GLN A 81 -134.77 41.92 -98.63
C GLN A 81 -134.20 40.98 -97.55
N TYR A 82 -134.99 40.06 -97.00
CA TYR A 82 -134.50 39.10 -96.00
C TYR A 82 -133.35 38.23 -96.52
N GLU A 83 -133.40 37.80 -97.79
CA GLU A 83 -132.36 36.96 -98.41
C GLU A 83 -131.04 37.75 -98.61
N ASN A 84 -131.14 39.04 -98.93
CA ASN A 84 -130.00 39.97 -98.94
C ASN A 84 -129.46 40.26 -97.52
N ASP A 85 -130.33 40.52 -96.54
CA ASP A 85 -129.94 40.80 -95.15
C ASP A 85 -129.25 39.59 -94.51
N ILE A 86 -129.77 38.37 -94.71
CA ILE A 86 -129.14 37.11 -94.28
C ILE A 86 -127.76 36.94 -94.94
N SER A 87 -127.64 37.24 -96.23
CA SER A 87 -126.37 37.15 -96.97
C SER A 87 -125.34 38.16 -96.45
N SER A 88 -125.77 39.40 -96.19
CA SER A 88 -124.95 40.47 -95.60
C SER A 88 -124.47 40.09 -94.19
N LEU A 89 -125.38 39.61 -93.34
CA LEU A 89 -125.08 39.19 -91.97
C LEU A 89 -124.11 37.99 -91.94
N LYS A 90 -124.31 37.02 -92.83
CA LYS A 90 -123.42 35.86 -93.01
C LYS A 90 -122.02 36.31 -93.42
N ASN A 91 -121.90 37.14 -94.46
CA ASN A 91 -120.60 37.64 -94.94
C ASN A 91 -119.87 38.43 -93.84
N LYS A 92 -120.58 39.26 -93.07
CA LYS A 92 -120.02 39.98 -91.92
C LYS A 92 -119.46 39.02 -90.87
N HIS A 93 -120.23 38.01 -90.49
CA HIS A 93 -119.82 37.02 -89.49
C HIS A 93 -118.65 36.16 -89.97
N GLU A 94 -118.60 35.80 -91.27
CA GLU A 94 -117.50 35.05 -91.88
C GLU A 94 -116.19 35.85 -91.90
N VAL A 95 -116.26 37.17 -92.15
CA VAL A 95 -115.12 38.10 -92.00
C VAL A 95 -114.71 38.25 -90.52
N GLU A 96 -115.66 38.37 -89.60
CA GLU A 96 -115.39 38.52 -88.16
C GLU A 96 -114.71 37.28 -87.57
N VAL A 97 -115.21 36.08 -87.89
CA VAL A 97 -114.57 34.79 -87.54
C VAL A 97 -113.18 34.67 -88.16
N SER A 98 -112.99 35.11 -89.42
CA SER A 98 -111.67 35.10 -90.07
C SER A 98 -110.67 36.03 -89.39
N ASN A 99 -111.10 37.24 -89.03
CA ASN A 99 -110.26 38.21 -88.32
C ASN A 99 -109.89 37.73 -86.90
N LEU A 100 -110.85 37.16 -86.16
CA LEU A 100 -110.60 36.57 -84.84
C LEU A 100 -109.63 35.38 -84.92
N LYS A 101 -109.78 34.53 -85.94
CA LYS A 101 -108.88 33.39 -86.18
C LYS A 101 -107.47 33.84 -86.53
N ASN A 102 -107.31 34.84 -87.39
CA ASN A 102 -105.99 35.39 -87.72
C ASN A 102 -105.33 36.02 -86.50
N LYS A 103 -106.05 36.85 -85.73
CA LYS A 103 -105.55 37.43 -84.47
C LYS A 103 -105.11 36.34 -83.49
N HIS A 104 -105.86 35.25 -83.34
CA HIS A 104 -105.47 34.14 -82.47
C HIS A 104 -104.22 33.40 -82.98
N ILE A 105 -104.00 33.32 -84.30
CA ILE A 105 -102.76 32.77 -84.87
C ILE A 105 -101.57 33.69 -84.54
N ASP A 106 -101.76 35.01 -84.68
CA ASP A 106 -100.74 36.00 -84.34
C ASP A 106 -100.41 35.98 -82.83
N ASP A 107 -101.43 36.07 -81.96
CA ASP A 107 -101.27 36.01 -80.49
C ASP A 107 -100.54 34.73 -80.04
N VAL A 108 -100.80 33.58 -80.68
CA VAL A 108 -100.11 32.29 -80.41
C VAL A 108 -98.67 32.29 -80.92
N SER A 109 -98.41 32.86 -82.11
CA SER A 109 -97.06 33.01 -82.65
C SER A 109 -96.19 33.88 -81.73
N ASP A 110 -96.75 35.00 -81.27
CA ASP A 110 -96.10 35.95 -80.37
C ASP A 110 -95.80 35.34 -78.99
N LEU A 111 -96.74 34.55 -78.45
CA LEU A 111 -96.53 33.75 -77.23
C LEU A 111 -95.43 32.71 -77.41
N LYS A 112 -95.39 32.03 -78.55
CA LYS A 112 -94.38 31.00 -78.84
C LYS A 112 -92.98 31.61 -78.94
N LEU A 113 -92.82 32.72 -79.67
CA LEU A 113 -91.53 33.41 -79.79
C LEU A 113 -91.01 33.87 -78.41
N LYS A 114 -91.88 34.37 -77.53
CA LYS A 114 -91.51 34.75 -76.16
C LYS A 114 -91.14 33.55 -75.27
N TYR A 115 -91.71 32.38 -75.53
CA TYR A 115 -91.37 31.13 -74.83
C TYR A 115 -90.04 30.55 -75.33
N ASP A 116 -89.86 30.44 -76.64
CA ASP A 116 -88.66 29.93 -77.28
C ASP A 116 -87.42 30.79 -76.93
N GLU A 117 -87.57 32.13 -76.84
CA GLU A 117 -86.51 33.04 -76.40
C GLU A 117 -86.17 32.92 -74.91
N ASN A 118 -87.17 32.69 -74.04
CA ASN A 118 -86.94 32.46 -72.61
C ASN A 118 -86.20 31.14 -72.38
N LEU A 119 -86.56 30.09 -73.13
CA LEU A 119 -85.81 28.83 -73.18
C LEU A 119 -84.34 29.07 -73.57
N ARG A 120 -84.09 29.82 -74.65
CA ARG A 120 -82.73 30.15 -75.10
C ARG A 120 -81.91 30.85 -74.02
N VAL A 121 -82.47 31.89 -73.37
CA VAL A 121 -81.82 32.61 -72.27
C VAL A 121 -81.52 31.67 -71.08
N LYS A 122 -82.38 30.69 -70.80
CA LYS A 122 -82.15 29.70 -69.74
C LYS A 122 -81.10 28.65 -70.10
N ASP A 123 -81.04 28.21 -71.36
CA ASP A 123 -79.96 27.34 -71.83
C ASP A 123 -78.60 28.06 -71.81
N ASP A 124 -78.56 29.35 -72.18
CA ASP A 124 -77.37 30.19 -72.07
C ASP A 124 -76.93 30.36 -70.59
N GLU A 125 -77.84 30.73 -69.67
CA GLU A 125 -77.56 30.78 -68.22
C GLU A 125 -77.01 29.45 -67.68
N ILE A 126 -77.58 28.32 -68.11
CA ILE A 126 -77.14 26.96 -67.72
C ILE A 126 -75.75 26.64 -68.30
N SER A 127 -75.45 27.09 -69.52
CA SER A 127 -74.13 26.93 -70.16
C SER A 127 -73.04 27.70 -69.41
N ASP A 128 -73.36 28.93 -69.02
CA ASP A 128 -72.50 29.83 -68.25
C ASP A 128 -72.19 29.26 -66.86
N LEU A 129 -73.21 28.77 -66.15
CA LEU A 129 -73.07 28.11 -64.85
C LEU A 129 -72.26 26.80 -64.94
N LYS A 130 -72.52 25.96 -65.95
CA LYS A 130 -71.73 24.73 -66.20
C LYS A 130 -70.25 25.04 -66.46
N THR A 131 -69.96 26.15 -67.13
CA THR A 131 -68.58 26.57 -67.43
C THR A 131 -67.88 27.06 -66.18
N LYS A 132 -68.52 27.94 -65.38
CA LYS A 132 -68.01 28.37 -64.06
C LYS A 132 -67.72 27.19 -63.13
N PHE A 133 -68.67 26.27 -62.95
CA PHE A 133 -68.45 25.07 -62.12
C PHE A 133 -67.32 24.16 -62.62
N ARG A 134 -67.11 24.05 -63.95
CA ARG A 134 -65.99 23.28 -64.52
C ARG A 134 -64.66 23.93 -64.16
N ASP A 135 -64.57 25.25 -64.30
CA ASP A 135 -63.33 25.99 -64.06
C ASP A 135 -63.01 26.07 -62.56
N ASP A 136 -64.01 26.23 -61.69
CA ASP A 136 -63.84 26.14 -60.22
C ASP A 136 -63.34 24.75 -59.79
N LEU A 137 -63.92 23.66 -60.33
CA LEU A 137 -63.45 22.28 -60.09
C LEU A 137 -62.00 22.08 -60.57
N LYS A 138 -61.65 22.63 -61.74
CA LYS A 138 -60.30 22.55 -62.30
C LYS A 138 -59.30 23.31 -61.44
N ASN A 139 -59.63 24.52 -61.01
CA ASN A 139 -58.80 25.35 -60.13
C ASN A 139 -58.59 24.66 -58.78
N LYS A 140 -59.66 24.11 -58.17
CA LYS A 140 -59.56 23.40 -56.89
C LYS A 140 -58.76 22.09 -56.99
N SER A 141 -58.83 21.40 -58.12
CA SER A 141 -57.97 20.24 -58.42
C SER A 141 -56.50 20.65 -58.55
N LEU A 142 -56.21 21.82 -59.12
CA LEU A 142 -54.85 22.35 -59.25
C LEU A 142 -54.27 22.74 -57.87
N GLU A 143 -55.04 23.49 -57.06
CA GLU A 143 -54.67 23.83 -55.68
C GLU A 143 -54.37 22.58 -54.84
N LEU A 144 -55.18 21.53 -54.98
CA LEU A 144 -54.98 20.25 -54.28
C LEU A 144 -53.70 19.55 -54.75
N SER A 145 -53.40 19.58 -56.04
CA SER A 145 -52.16 19.04 -56.61
C SER A 145 -50.91 19.78 -56.10
N ASP A 146 -50.94 21.11 -56.06
CA ASP A 146 -49.85 21.94 -55.53
C ASP A 146 -49.64 21.74 -54.02
N PHE A 147 -50.73 21.50 -53.29
CA PHE A 147 -50.72 21.21 -51.85
C PHE A 147 -50.12 19.83 -51.55
N LEU A 148 -50.50 18.80 -52.33
CA LEU A 148 -49.91 17.46 -52.23
C LEU A 148 -48.42 17.47 -52.60
N ALA A 149 -48.04 18.14 -53.70
CA ALA A 149 -46.63 18.25 -54.10
C ALA A 149 -45.74 18.94 -53.06
N LYS A 150 -46.28 19.90 -52.29
CA LYS A 150 -45.60 20.48 -51.13
C LYS A 150 -45.46 19.48 -49.98
N PHE A 151 -46.53 18.75 -49.65
CA PHE A 151 -46.47 17.72 -48.62
C PHE A 151 -45.48 16.60 -48.94
N ASP A 152 -45.45 16.10 -50.17
CA ASP A 152 -44.48 15.08 -50.62
C ASP A 152 -43.03 15.59 -50.49
N ASN A 153 -42.79 16.87 -50.80
CA ASN A 153 -41.48 17.49 -50.63
C ASN A 153 -41.11 17.68 -49.14
N ASP A 154 -42.04 18.13 -48.30
CA ASP A 154 -41.81 18.31 -46.85
C ASP A 154 -41.57 16.97 -46.14
N ILE A 155 -42.29 15.90 -46.55
CA ILE A 155 -42.05 14.53 -46.11
C ILE A 155 -40.64 14.10 -46.51
N LYS A 156 -40.27 14.28 -47.80
CA LYS A 156 -38.94 13.89 -48.28
C LYS A 156 -37.80 14.61 -47.53
N VAL A 157 -37.92 15.92 -47.30
CA VAL A 157 -36.94 16.69 -46.51
C VAL A 157 -36.81 16.13 -45.09
N LYS A 158 -37.92 15.65 -44.49
CA LYS A 158 -37.88 15.01 -43.16
C LYS A 158 -37.29 13.60 -43.18
N ASP A 159 -37.53 12.82 -44.23
CA ASP A 159 -36.87 11.51 -44.41
C ASP A 159 -35.35 11.68 -44.62
N ASP A 160 -34.92 12.68 -45.40
CA ASP A 160 -33.52 13.04 -45.58
C ASP A 160 -32.87 13.48 -44.24
N GLU A 161 -33.54 14.37 -43.46
CA GLU A 161 -33.10 14.75 -42.09
C GLU A 161 -32.97 13.55 -41.14
N ILE A 162 -33.92 12.61 -41.19
CA ILE A 162 -33.92 11.39 -40.36
C ILE A 162 -32.77 10.46 -40.77
N SER A 163 -32.49 10.35 -42.08
CA SER A 163 -31.37 9.58 -42.62
C SER A 163 -30.01 10.12 -42.15
N ASP A 164 -29.81 11.44 -42.21
CA ASP A 164 -28.58 12.10 -41.73
C ASP A 164 -28.42 11.94 -40.21
N LEU A 165 -29.48 12.17 -39.43
CA LEU A 165 -29.46 11.98 -37.97
C LEU A 165 -29.12 10.53 -37.59
N LYS A 166 -29.73 9.55 -38.26
CA LYS A 166 -29.44 8.12 -38.04
C LYS A 166 -27.98 7.81 -38.34
N SER A 167 -27.48 8.25 -39.50
CA SER A 167 -26.09 8.04 -39.93
C SER A 167 -25.08 8.62 -38.93
N LYS A 168 -25.39 9.79 -38.37
CA LYS A 168 -24.58 10.41 -37.30
C LYS A 168 -24.59 9.59 -36.01
N TYR A 169 -25.76 9.20 -35.49
CA TYR A 169 -25.85 8.39 -34.27
C TYR A 169 -25.15 7.04 -34.41
N GLU A 170 -25.21 6.42 -35.59
CA GLU A 170 -24.55 5.14 -35.86
C GLU A 170 -23.01 5.28 -35.90
N ALA A 171 -22.48 6.43 -36.36
CA ALA A 171 -21.06 6.77 -36.27
C ALA A 171 -20.61 7.10 -34.82
N ASP A 172 -21.41 7.84 -34.06
CA ASP A 172 -21.14 8.16 -32.66
C ASP A 172 -21.13 6.88 -31.79
N LEU A 173 -22.10 5.98 -31.99
CA LEU A 173 -22.15 4.67 -31.33
C LEU A 173 -20.93 3.80 -31.66
N LYS A 174 -20.52 3.75 -32.94
CA LYS A 174 -19.32 3.01 -33.36
C LYS A 174 -18.05 3.56 -32.70
N THR A 175 -17.95 4.88 -32.56
CA THR A 175 -16.84 5.55 -31.88
C THR A 175 -16.82 5.23 -30.39
N LYS A 176 -17.97 5.27 -29.72
CA LYS A 176 -18.08 4.93 -28.29
C LYS A 176 -17.82 3.45 -28.00
N ASN A 177 -18.24 2.54 -28.88
CA ASN A 177 -17.89 1.12 -28.76
C ASN A 177 -16.37 0.90 -28.85
N TYR A 178 -15.68 1.60 -29.76
CA TYR A 178 -14.22 1.53 -29.87
C TYR A 178 -13.49 2.10 -28.64
N GLU A 179 -13.99 3.19 -28.05
CA GLU A 179 -13.49 3.67 -26.74
C GLU A 179 -13.67 2.62 -25.63
N ILE A 180 -14.84 1.96 -25.57
CA ILE A 180 -15.15 0.92 -24.59
C ILE A 180 -14.24 -0.31 -24.77
N GLU A 181 -13.97 -0.74 -26.01
CA GLU A 181 -13.04 -1.84 -26.31
C GLU A 181 -11.61 -1.52 -25.85
N ASN A 182 -11.11 -0.31 -26.15
CA ASN A 182 -9.80 0.14 -25.71
C ASN A 182 -9.68 0.23 -24.18
N LEU A 183 -10.68 0.79 -23.51
CA LEU A 183 -10.74 0.85 -22.04
C LEU A 183 -10.79 -0.56 -21.42
N THR A 184 -11.55 -1.47 -22.01
CA THR A 184 -11.65 -2.87 -21.58
C THR A 184 -10.30 -3.60 -21.73
N HIS A 185 -9.59 -3.38 -22.83
CA HIS A 185 -8.26 -3.95 -23.05
C HIS A 185 -7.22 -3.41 -22.04
N SER A 186 -7.25 -2.11 -21.76
CA SER A 186 -6.41 -1.45 -20.75
C SER A 186 -6.69 -1.99 -19.34
N LEU A 187 -7.98 -2.11 -18.96
CA LEU A 187 -8.39 -2.69 -17.68
C LEU A 187 -7.92 -4.15 -17.53
N ASN A 188 -8.08 -4.98 -18.56
CA ASN A 188 -7.60 -6.36 -18.53
C ASN A 188 -6.07 -6.45 -18.38
N THR A 189 -5.32 -5.57 -19.06
CA THR A 189 -3.86 -5.46 -18.92
C THR A 189 -3.46 -5.09 -17.48
N ASN A 190 -4.16 -4.13 -16.87
CA ASN A 190 -3.94 -3.74 -15.49
C ASN A 190 -4.28 -4.87 -14.49
N ILE A 191 -5.34 -5.65 -14.77
CA ILE A 191 -5.71 -6.84 -13.97
C ILE A 191 -4.63 -7.92 -14.05
N GLU A 192 -4.02 -8.17 -15.23
CA GLU A 192 -2.87 -9.08 -15.33
C GLU A 192 -1.67 -8.60 -14.50
N VAL A 193 -1.35 -7.30 -14.54
CA VAL A 193 -0.25 -6.72 -13.76
C VAL A 193 -0.53 -6.83 -12.25
N LEU A 194 -1.77 -6.57 -11.81
CA LEU A 194 -2.18 -6.75 -10.42
C LEU A 194 -2.07 -8.21 -9.97
N ASN A 195 -2.47 -9.18 -10.79
CA ASN A 195 -2.33 -10.60 -10.48
C ASN A 195 -0.85 -11.02 -10.36
N ARG A 196 0.01 -10.63 -11.33
CA ARG A 196 1.46 -10.88 -11.25
C ARG A 196 2.10 -10.26 -10.00
N SER A 197 1.67 -9.05 -9.61
CA SER A 197 2.12 -8.38 -8.38
C SER A 197 1.67 -9.11 -7.11
N LYS A 198 0.43 -9.60 -7.09
CA LYS A 198 -0.13 -10.41 -6.00
C LYS A 198 0.60 -11.75 -5.83
N ASP A 199 0.91 -12.44 -6.92
CA ASP A 199 1.65 -13.71 -6.87
C ASP A 199 3.09 -13.50 -6.38
N LEU A 200 3.74 -12.41 -6.79
CA LEU A 200 5.04 -11.99 -6.25
C LEU A 200 4.98 -11.64 -4.77
N LEU A 201 3.89 -11.01 -4.30
CA LEU A 201 3.68 -10.72 -2.88
C LEU A 201 3.51 -12.01 -2.07
N ASN A 202 2.68 -12.95 -2.53
CA ASN A 202 2.50 -14.26 -1.89
C ASN A 202 3.84 -15.01 -1.72
N SER A 203 4.69 -15.00 -2.77
CA SER A 203 6.03 -15.60 -2.73
C SER A 203 6.98 -14.90 -1.76
N LYS A 204 6.88 -13.57 -1.63
CA LYS A 204 7.62 -12.80 -0.61
C LYS A 204 7.14 -13.10 0.80
N ASP A 205 5.84 -13.21 1.03
CA ASP A 205 5.28 -13.56 2.34
C ASP A 205 5.71 -14.95 2.80
N GLU A 206 5.76 -15.93 1.88
CA GLU A 206 6.30 -17.27 2.17
C GLU A 206 7.81 -17.22 2.47
N THR A 207 8.58 -16.42 1.73
CA THR A 207 10.00 -16.16 2.03
C THR A 207 10.18 -15.51 3.41
N ILE A 208 9.31 -14.58 3.80
CA ILE A 208 9.31 -13.91 5.09
C ILE A 208 8.98 -14.88 6.23
N ARG A 209 8.02 -15.80 6.05
CA ARG A 209 7.75 -16.89 7.02
C ARG A 209 8.98 -17.75 7.24
N ASN A 210 9.58 -18.27 6.15
CA ASN A 210 10.77 -19.11 6.21
C ASN A 210 11.96 -18.40 6.90
N LEU A 211 12.11 -17.08 6.71
CA LEU A 211 13.10 -16.28 7.42
C LEU A 211 12.74 -16.05 8.89
N SER A 212 11.45 -15.85 9.22
CA SER A 212 10.97 -15.68 10.59
C SER A 212 11.16 -16.95 11.42
N ASP A 213 10.85 -18.13 10.85
CA ASP A 213 11.08 -19.42 11.50
C ASP A 213 12.58 -19.65 11.74
N LYS A 214 13.43 -19.28 10.79
CA LYS A 214 14.90 -19.36 10.96
C LYS A 214 15.46 -18.35 11.96
N VAL A 215 14.86 -17.16 12.09
CA VAL A 215 15.19 -16.20 13.16
C VAL A 215 14.81 -16.78 14.52
N LYS A 216 13.68 -17.50 14.62
CA LYS A 216 13.29 -18.21 15.84
C LYS A 216 14.28 -19.33 16.17
N GLU A 217 14.65 -20.20 15.21
CA GLU A 217 15.69 -21.23 15.41
C GLU A 217 16.99 -20.62 15.97
N LEU A 218 17.45 -19.50 15.38
CA LEU A 218 18.65 -18.79 15.85
C LEU A 218 18.47 -18.18 17.25
N SER A 219 17.26 -17.73 17.61
CA SER A 219 16.94 -17.26 18.96
C SER A 219 16.99 -18.40 19.99
N ASP A 220 16.37 -19.54 19.69
CA ASP A 220 16.33 -20.72 20.55
C ASP A 220 17.76 -21.30 20.75
N ILE A 221 18.59 -21.27 19.69
CA ILE A 221 20.03 -21.60 19.76
C ILE A 221 20.80 -20.58 20.60
N ASN A 222 20.55 -19.28 20.44
CA ASN A 222 21.24 -18.23 21.19
C ASN A 222 20.89 -18.24 22.68
N GLU A 223 19.64 -18.54 23.05
CA GLU A 223 19.23 -18.77 24.44
C GLU A 223 19.95 -20.01 25.02
N SER A 224 20.04 -21.09 24.24
CA SER A 224 20.76 -22.31 24.63
C SER A 224 22.26 -22.08 24.83
N LEU A 225 22.90 -21.30 23.95
CA LEU A 225 24.30 -20.87 24.09
C LEU A 225 24.51 -19.92 25.29
N SER A 226 23.52 -19.07 25.59
CA SER A 226 23.57 -18.18 26.76
C SER A 226 23.55 -19.00 28.06
N LYS A 227 22.63 -19.97 28.18
CA LYS A 227 22.58 -20.91 29.32
C LYS A 227 23.84 -21.76 29.44
N MET A 228 24.39 -22.23 28.32
CA MET A 228 25.67 -22.96 28.30
C MET A 228 26.82 -22.09 28.80
N LYS A 229 26.88 -20.81 28.37
CA LYS A 229 27.87 -19.85 28.86
C LYS A 229 27.70 -19.58 30.36
N GLU A 230 26.48 -19.38 30.85
CA GLU A 230 26.19 -19.20 32.28
C GLU A 230 26.65 -20.41 33.10
N SER A 231 26.38 -21.63 32.61
CA SER A 231 26.87 -22.87 33.22
C SER A 231 28.40 -22.96 33.26
N PHE A 232 29.09 -22.58 32.18
CA PHE A 232 30.57 -22.54 32.16
C PHE A 232 31.15 -21.42 33.03
N ASP A 233 30.51 -20.26 33.09
CA ASP A 233 30.90 -19.17 34.01
C ASP A 233 30.70 -19.61 35.47
N GLU A 234 29.65 -20.38 35.79
CA GLU A 234 29.44 -20.99 37.12
C GLU A 234 30.49 -22.08 37.43
N GLU A 235 30.70 -23.05 36.54
CA GLU A 235 31.73 -24.08 36.69
C GLU A 235 33.13 -23.48 36.87
N PHE A 236 33.49 -22.46 36.08
CA PHE A 236 34.77 -21.78 36.19
C PHE A 236 34.92 -21.03 37.52
N ASN A 237 33.85 -20.38 38.01
CA ASN A 237 33.87 -19.74 39.32
C ASN A 237 33.94 -20.77 40.46
N ASN A 238 33.25 -21.91 40.35
CA ASN A 238 33.34 -23.01 41.32
C ASN A 238 34.74 -23.61 41.35
N PHE A 239 35.35 -23.93 40.19
CA PHE A 239 36.74 -24.37 40.10
C PHE A 239 37.71 -23.35 40.71
N ARG A 240 37.57 -22.07 40.37
CA ARG A 240 38.44 -20.98 40.86
C ARG A 240 38.32 -20.72 42.36
N THR A 241 37.13 -20.86 42.94
CA THR A 241 36.86 -20.51 44.36
C THR A 241 36.92 -21.72 45.30
N LEU A 242 36.39 -22.87 44.88
CA LEU A 242 36.37 -24.09 45.69
C LEU A 242 37.63 -24.91 45.47
N GLU A 243 37.89 -25.41 44.26
CA GLU A 243 39.02 -26.33 44.03
C GLU A 243 40.37 -25.63 44.15
N LEU A 244 40.57 -24.53 43.41
CA LEU A 244 41.80 -23.75 43.44
C LEU A 244 41.95 -23.01 44.79
N GLY A 245 40.84 -22.65 45.44
CA GLY A 245 40.83 -22.14 46.81
C GLY A 245 41.31 -23.19 47.84
N GLN A 246 40.76 -24.40 47.80
CA GLN A 246 41.20 -25.53 48.64
C GLN A 246 42.64 -25.95 48.35
N ALA A 247 43.07 -25.94 47.08
CA ALA A 247 44.45 -26.21 46.70
C ALA A 247 45.41 -25.16 47.29
N ASN A 248 45.04 -23.87 47.24
CA ASN A 248 45.81 -22.79 47.87
C ASN A 248 45.79 -22.87 49.41
N LEU A 249 44.70 -23.31 50.03
CA LEU A 249 44.66 -23.56 51.48
C LEU A 249 45.59 -24.70 51.87
N LYS A 250 45.51 -25.86 51.20
CA LYS A 250 46.43 -27.00 51.41
C LYS A 250 47.89 -26.64 51.14
N LEU A 251 48.15 -25.83 50.12
CA LEU A 251 49.49 -25.32 49.82
C LEU A 251 49.99 -24.36 50.92
N LYS A 252 49.11 -23.54 51.50
CA LYS A 252 49.44 -22.65 52.62
C LYS A 252 49.65 -23.40 53.93
N GLU A 253 48.86 -24.45 54.18
CA GLU A 253 49.02 -25.37 55.32
C GLU A 253 50.37 -26.10 55.22
N THR A 254 50.66 -26.75 54.09
CA THR A 254 51.95 -27.43 53.86
C THR A 254 53.14 -26.47 53.83
N LEU A 255 52.96 -25.22 53.38
CA LEU A 255 54.00 -24.18 53.47
C LEU A 255 54.23 -23.71 54.92
N ASN A 256 53.18 -23.63 55.75
CA ASN A 256 53.32 -23.35 57.17
C ASN A 256 54.02 -24.50 57.91
N ASP A 257 53.66 -25.76 57.61
CA ASP A 257 54.34 -26.95 58.16
C ASP A 257 55.82 -26.99 57.74
N LEU A 258 56.11 -26.68 56.47
CA LEU A 258 57.48 -26.63 55.96
C LEU A 258 58.27 -25.45 56.55
N SER A 259 57.61 -24.32 56.83
CA SER A 259 58.19 -23.21 57.59
C SER A 259 58.47 -23.61 59.05
N SER A 260 57.57 -24.34 59.71
CA SER A 260 57.82 -24.89 61.06
C SER A 260 59.03 -25.81 61.05
N LYS A 261 59.13 -26.69 60.05
CA LYS A 261 60.30 -27.58 59.86
C LYS A 261 61.57 -26.84 59.48
N ASP A 262 61.50 -25.73 58.74
CA ASP A 262 62.68 -24.89 58.47
C ASP A 262 63.16 -24.21 59.76
N ASN A 263 62.25 -23.75 60.64
CA ASN A 263 62.61 -23.26 61.97
C ASN A 263 63.24 -24.36 62.85
N GLU A 264 62.73 -25.61 62.81
CA GLU A 264 63.37 -26.77 63.46
C GLU A 264 64.76 -27.06 62.87
N ILE A 265 64.92 -27.02 61.55
CA ILE A 265 66.21 -27.20 60.87
C ILE A 265 67.17 -26.06 61.22
N GLN A 266 66.71 -24.81 61.34
CA GLN A 266 67.51 -23.68 61.79
C GLN A 266 67.91 -23.82 63.27
N ALA A 267 67.04 -24.35 64.13
CA ALA A 267 67.41 -24.68 65.51
C ALA A 267 68.51 -25.76 65.55
N ILE A 268 68.31 -26.89 64.85
CA ILE A 268 69.29 -27.97 64.73
C ILE A 268 70.60 -27.49 64.09
N SER A 269 70.54 -26.57 63.12
CA SER A 269 71.71 -25.95 62.49
C SER A 269 72.48 -25.04 63.45
N ASN A 270 71.78 -24.30 64.31
CA ASN A 270 72.40 -23.52 65.39
C ASN A 270 73.01 -24.43 66.47
N ASP A 271 72.35 -25.52 66.85
CA ASP A 271 72.90 -26.51 67.77
C ASP A 271 74.13 -27.23 67.19
N LEU A 272 74.11 -27.57 65.90
CA LEU A 272 75.27 -28.08 65.17
C LEU A 272 76.39 -27.04 65.07
N LYS A 273 76.07 -25.74 64.96
CA LYS A 273 77.06 -24.65 64.98
C LYS A 273 77.67 -24.48 66.37
N ILE A 274 76.88 -24.63 67.44
CA ILE A 274 77.37 -24.66 68.82
C ILE A 274 78.23 -25.91 69.06
N ALA A 275 77.84 -27.07 68.54
CA ALA A 275 78.61 -28.31 68.60
C ALA A 275 79.93 -28.20 67.83
N ASN A 276 79.92 -27.66 66.61
CA ASN A 276 81.13 -27.41 65.81
C ASN A 276 82.05 -26.41 66.51
N ASN A 277 81.54 -25.32 67.08
CA ASN A 277 82.35 -24.39 67.87
C ASN A 277 82.99 -25.09 69.10
N LYS A 278 82.27 -26.00 69.77
CA LYS A 278 82.84 -26.84 70.84
C LYS A 278 83.90 -27.81 70.31
N ILE A 279 83.69 -28.42 69.14
CA ILE A 279 84.67 -29.30 68.49
C ILE A 279 85.94 -28.52 68.13
N THR A 280 85.82 -27.33 67.55
CA THR A 280 86.95 -26.44 67.25
C THR A 280 87.68 -25.99 68.51
N GLU A 281 86.97 -25.70 69.60
CA GLU A 281 87.59 -25.38 70.89
C GLU A 281 88.29 -26.59 71.51
N ILE A 282 87.71 -27.80 71.42
CA ILE A 282 88.35 -29.05 71.85
C ILE A 282 89.59 -29.37 71.00
N GLN A 283 89.56 -29.11 69.69
CA GLN A 283 90.71 -29.23 68.80
C GLN A 283 91.80 -28.22 69.17
N ARG A 284 91.43 -26.95 69.42
CA ARG A 284 92.36 -25.91 69.91
C ARG A 284 93.00 -26.29 71.25
N GLN A 285 92.24 -26.90 72.17
CA GLN A 285 92.74 -27.41 73.44
C GLN A 285 93.64 -28.66 73.26
N LEU A 286 93.34 -29.53 72.31
CA LEU A 286 94.16 -30.70 71.95
C LEU A 286 95.49 -30.28 71.33
N ASP A 287 95.52 -29.26 70.46
CA ASP A 287 96.75 -28.75 69.88
C ASP A 287 97.55 -27.89 70.87
N GLU A 288 96.89 -27.21 71.83
CA GLU A 288 97.57 -26.68 73.03
C GLU A 288 98.22 -27.79 73.87
N ALA A 289 97.55 -28.94 74.04
CA ALA A 289 98.07 -30.08 74.79
C ALA A 289 99.29 -30.69 74.07
N LYS A 290 99.21 -30.94 72.75
CA LYS A 290 100.35 -31.38 71.94
C LYS A 290 101.53 -30.41 71.99
N ASN A 291 101.28 -29.09 71.98
CA ASN A 291 102.37 -28.11 72.08
C ASN A 291 103.03 -28.13 73.47
N LYS A 292 102.27 -28.40 74.55
CA LYS A 292 102.82 -28.61 75.90
C LYS A 292 103.58 -29.95 76.00
N GLU A 293 103.11 -31.00 75.33
CA GLU A 293 103.79 -32.29 75.18
C GLU A 293 105.11 -32.14 74.41
N ASN A 294 105.13 -31.45 73.28
CA ASN A 294 106.33 -31.15 72.51
C ASN A 294 107.34 -30.30 73.32
N GLN A 295 106.88 -29.32 74.11
CA GLN A 295 107.75 -28.59 75.04
C GLN A 295 108.28 -29.47 76.19
N ALA A 296 107.53 -30.47 76.63
CA ALA A 296 108.00 -31.45 77.62
C ALA A 296 109.06 -32.38 77.00
N ASN A 297 108.84 -32.86 75.77
CA ASN A 297 109.79 -33.70 75.04
C ASN A 297 111.10 -32.96 74.71
N LEU A 298 111.03 -31.68 74.31
CA LEU A 298 112.22 -30.82 74.15
C LEU A 298 112.99 -30.65 75.47
N LYS A 299 112.29 -30.46 76.60
CA LYS A 299 112.95 -30.42 77.92
C LYS A 299 113.57 -31.76 78.29
N LEU A 300 112.90 -32.88 77.99
CA LEU A 300 113.39 -34.23 78.23
C LEU A 300 114.69 -34.50 77.46
N ALA A 301 114.74 -34.13 76.18
CA ALA A 301 115.94 -34.23 75.33
C ALA A 301 117.12 -33.42 75.88
N ASN A 302 116.90 -32.15 76.26
CA ASN A 302 117.93 -31.30 76.87
C ASN A 302 118.41 -31.84 78.24
N THR A 303 117.54 -32.50 79.03
CA THR A 303 117.99 -33.19 80.25
C THR A 303 118.75 -34.49 79.95
N LEU A 304 118.48 -35.16 78.83
CA LEU A 304 119.19 -36.37 78.42
C LEU A 304 120.60 -36.06 77.93
N SER A 305 120.78 -35.01 77.12
CA SER A 305 122.12 -34.57 76.72
C SER A 305 122.96 -34.07 77.92
N SER A 306 122.34 -33.39 78.88
CA SER A 306 123.01 -33.03 80.15
C SER A 306 123.35 -34.24 81.05
N VAL A 307 122.72 -35.40 80.83
CA VAL A 307 123.13 -36.68 81.43
C VAL A 307 124.28 -37.31 80.63
N ASP A 308 124.26 -37.25 79.30
CA ASP A 308 125.35 -37.78 78.47
C ASP A 308 126.65 -36.98 78.60
N ASP A 309 126.58 -35.65 78.74
CA ASP A 309 127.71 -34.80 79.14
C ASP A 309 128.35 -35.30 80.45
N LYS A 310 127.52 -35.62 81.45
CA LYS A 310 127.97 -36.17 82.74
C LYS A 310 128.44 -37.62 82.65
N ASN A 311 127.93 -38.41 81.71
CA ASN A 311 128.49 -39.73 81.39
C ASN A 311 129.89 -39.60 80.76
N MET A 312 130.12 -38.61 79.89
CA MET A 312 131.46 -38.34 79.35
C MET A 312 132.41 -37.80 80.44
N GLU A 313 131.93 -36.95 81.35
CA GLU A 313 132.69 -36.52 82.54
C GLU A 313 133.04 -37.72 83.43
N ILE A 314 132.10 -38.64 83.68
CA ILE A 314 132.32 -39.89 84.41
C ILE A 314 133.27 -40.84 83.67
N GLN A 315 133.22 -40.94 82.33
CA GLN A 315 134.17 -41.75 81.56
C GLN A 315 135.57 -41.13 81.57
N SER A 316 135.69 -39.81 81.50
CA SER A 316 136.96 -39.07 81.64
C SER A 316 137.57 -39.30 83.03
N LEU A 317 136.79 -39.16 84.09
CA LEU A 317 137.22 -39.45 85.47
C LEU A 317 137.61 -40.93 85.64
N ASN A 318 136.87 -41.88 85.04
CA ASN A 318 137.26 -43.30 85.07
C ASN A 318 138.55 -43.58 84.26
N ALA A 319 138.81 -42.87 83.16
CA ALA A 319 140.06 -42.95 82.43
C ALA A 319 141.24 -42.36 83.23
N GLN A 320 141.01 -41.24 83.95
CA GLN A 320 142.00 -40.71 84.91
C GLN A 320 142.26 -41.67 86.07
N ILE A 321 141.22 -42.34 86.59
CA ILE A 321 141.36 -43.40 87.59
C ILE A 321 142.13 -44.61 87.02
N ALA A 322 141.89 -45.01 85.77
CA ALA A 322 142.66 -46.07 85.11
C ALA A 322 144.15 -45.69 84.97
N SER A 323 144.45 -44.47 84.50
CA SER A 323 145.81 -43.94 84.41
C SER A 323 146.49 -43.84 85.78
N LYS A 324 145.79 -43.38 86.82
CA LYS A 324 146.30 -43.39 88.20
C LYS A 324 146.53 -44.81 88.74
N ASN A 325 145.74 -45.79 88.31
CA ASN A 325 145.95 -47.19 88.65
C ASN A 325 147.14 -47.83 87.91
N GLU A 326 147.44 -47.43 86.67
CA GLU A 326 148.69 -47.80 85.98
C GLU A 326 149.91 -47.14 86.61
N GLU A 327 149.83 -45.86 86.99
CA GLU A 327 150.89 -45.16 87.75
C GLU A 327 151.16 -45.87 89.11
N ILE A 328 150.11 -46.33 89.80
CA ILE A 328 150.22 -47.18 90.99
C ILE A 328 150.82 -48.56 90.64
N LEU A 329 150.54 -49.12 89.47
CA LEU A 329 151.08 -50.42 89.05
C LEU A 329 152.58 -50.34 88.76
N ASP A 330 153.05 -49.28 88.10
CA ASP A 330 154.47 -49.04 87.84
C ASP A 330 155.25 -48.66 89.09
N LEU A 331 154.68 -47.84 89.99
CA LEU A 331 155.26 -47.60 91.32
C LEU A 331 155.38 -48.89 92.15
N LYS A 332 154.47 -49.85 91.94
CA LYS A 332 154.46 -51.16 92.63
C LYS A 332 155.42 -52.17 92.00
N ASN A 333 155.61 -52.14 90.67
CA ASN A 333 156.57 -52.98 89.96
C ASN A 333 158.02 -52.53 90.18
N ASN A 334 158.27 -51.22 90.30
CA ASN A 334 159.61 -50.68 90.58
C ASN A 334 160.18 -51.08 91.96
N LEU A 335 159.38 -51.63 92.88
CA LEU A 335 159.86 -52.11 94.18
C LEU A 335 160.32 -53.57 94.19
N VAL A 336 160.07 -54.35 93.13
CA VAL A 336 160.49 -55.76 93.04
C VAL A 336 161.00 -56.11 91.64
N ASN A 337 162.25 -55.75 91.34
CA ASN A 337 162.99 -56.48 90.30
C ASN A 337 164.46 -56.71 90.68
N LYS A 338 164.99 -57.89 90.33
CA LYS A 338 166.05 -58.55 91.08
C LYS A 338 167.43 -58.52 90.39
N ASP A 339 167.45 -58.19 89.10
CA ASP A 339 168.63 -58.39 88.25
C ASP A 339 169.68 -57.29 88.38
N ASN A 340 169.30 -56.05 88.72
CA ASN A 340 170.24 -54.96 88.99
C ASN A 340 171.18 -55.27 90.17
N LEU A 341 170.71 -56.05 91.15
CA LEU A 341 171.53 -56.51 92.27
C LEU A 341 172.55 -57.58 91.84
N VAL A 342 172.18 -58.45 90.89
CA VAL A 342 173.08 -59.47 90.33
C VAL A 342 174.12 -58.85 89.39
N ALA A 343 173.75 -57.79 88.65
CA ALA A 343 174.68 -57.02 87.84
C ALA A 343 175.75 -56.33 88.71
N LEU A 344 175.33 -55.59 89.74
CA LEU A 344 176.25 -54.89 90.65
C LEU A 344 177.11 -55.87 91.47
N GLN A 345 176.58 -57.02 91.90
CA GLN A 345 177.38 -58.04 92.57
C GLN A 345 178.48 -58.61 91.65
N ARG A 346 178.14 -58.91 90.38
CA ARG A 346 179.13 -59.39 89.40
C ARG A 346 180.17 -58.32 89.06
N GLU A 347 179.79 -57.05 89.02
CA GLU A 347 180.74 -55.97 88.83
C GLU A 347 181.69 -55.83 90.02
N LEU A 348 181.17 -55.89 91.26
CA LEU A 348 181.97 -55.93 92.49
C LEU A 348 182.95 -57.11 92.51
N ASP A 349 182.48 -58.33 92.27
CA ASP A 349 183.33 -59.54 92.27
C ASP A 349 184.45 -59.44 91.20
N SER A 350 184.16 -58.83 90.04
CA SER A 350 185.17 -58.57 89.00
C SER A 350 186.20 -57.50 89.38
N ARG A 351 185.77 -56.45 90.12
CA ARG A 351 186.67 -55.42 90.66
C ARG A 351 187.56 -56.00 91.75
N ASP A 352 187.07 -56.92 92.58
CA ASP A 352 187.85 -57.58 93.63
C ASP A 352 188.97 -58.48 93.06
N VAL A 353 188.72 -59.14 91.90
CA VAL A 353 189.79 -59.81 91.13
C VAL A 353 190.76 -58.80 90.53
N THR A 354 190.24 -57.75 89.88
CA THR A 354 191.07 -56.71 89.24
C THR A 354 191.97 -55.98 90.25
N ILE A 355 191.50 -55.73 91.48
CA ILE A 355 192.28 -55.12 92.55
C ILE A 355 193.40 -56.06 93.01
N ARG A 356 193.14 -57.36 93.16
CA ARG A 356 194.18 -58.35 93.48
C ARG A 356 195.22 -58.52 92.37
N GLU A 357 194.84 -58.36 91.10
CA GLU A 357 195.80 -58.29 89.99
C GLU A 357 196.59 -56.97 89.99
N LYS A 358 195.97 -55.84 90.36
CA LYS A 358 196.66 -54.55 90.52
C LYS A 358 197.64 -54.58 91.71
N ASP A 359 197.34 -55.27 92.80
CA ASP A 359 198.29 -55.54 93.89
C ASP A 359 199.53 -56.33 93.43
N VAL A 360 199.42 -57.10 92.34
CA VAL A 360 200.54 -57.81 91.70
C VAL A 360 201.23 -56.95 90.64
N GLN A 361 200.50 -56.15 89.84
CA GLN A 361 201.09 -55.30 88.80
C GLN A 361 201.76 -54.02 89.34
N ILE A 362 201.22 -53.41 90.40
CA ILE A 362 201.86 -52.28 91.11
C ILE A 362 203.18 -52.73 91.77
N LYS A 363 203.33 -54.04 92.01
CA LYS A 363 204.56 -54.69 92.46
C LYS A 363 205.61 -54.85 91.35
N LEU A 364 205.30 -54.52 90.09
CA LEU A 364 206.15 -54.83 88.92
C LEU A 364 206.33 -53.69 87.90
N LEU A 365 205.33 -52.85 87.62
CA LEU A 365 205.34 -51.91 86.50
C LEU A 365 205.41 -50.44 86.92
N LYS A 366 206.59 -50.01 87.37
CA LYS A 366 206.91 -48.61 87.68
C LYS A 366 207.66 -47.91 86.51
N ASP A 367 207.38 -48.30 85.24
CA ASP A 367 208.42 -48.44 84.21
C ASP A 367 208.19 -48.07 82.68
N LYS A 368 207.29 -47.14 82.24
CA LYS A 368 207.28 -46.37 80.89
C LYS A 368 206.61 -47.09 79.64
N SER A 369 206.27 -46.59 78.40
CA SER A 369 205.97 -45.31 77.61
C SER A 369 205.70 -45.62 76.07
N VAL A 370 205.24 -44.85 75.01
CA VAL A 370 204.47 -43.59 74.63
C VAL A 370 204.36 -43.44 73.02
N SER A 371 203.39 -42.70 72.41
CA SER A 371 203.38 -41.96 71.06
C SER A 371 202.18 -42.11 70.02
N ARG A 372 202.22 -41.45 68.82
CA ARG A 372 201.13 -41.03 67.83
C ARG A 372 201.59 -40.95 66.35
N GLU A 373 200.76 -41.26 65.31
CA GLU A 373 200.91 -40.77 63.89
C GLU A 373 199.66 -40.97 62.94
N ASP A 374 199.71 -40.44 61.70
CA ASP A 374 198.97 -40.81 60.45
C ASP A 374 197.45 -40.56 60.25
N TYR A 375 196.97 -39.41 60.75
CA TYR A 375 195.65 -38.80 60.43
C TYR A 375 195.48 -38.27 58.97
N ALA A 376 196.36 -38.63 58.03
CA ALA A 376 196.61 -37.83 56.83
C ALA A 376 196.07 -38.39 55.49
N LYS A 377 194.94 -37.84 54.97
CA LYS A 377 194.73 -37.33 53.58
C LYS A 377 193.26 -37.32 53.06
N VAL A 378 192.35 -38.12 53.63
CA VAL A 378 191.08 -38.52 52.95
C VAL A 378 189.96 -37.45 52.94
N GLN A 379 190.14 -36.29 53.60
CA GLN A 379 189.15 -35.18 53.58
C GLN A 379 189.46 -34.10 52.53
N ASN A 380 190.38 -34.35 51.59
CA ASN A 380 190.74 -33.39 50.55
C ASN A 380 189.78 -33.47 49.34
N GLU A 381 189.53 -32.33 48.68
CA GLU A 381 188.80 -32.22 47.40
C GLU A 381 187.27 -32.51 47.38
N LEU A 382 186.55 -32.21 48.46
CA LEU A 382 185.10 -31.89 48.40
C LEU A 382 184.65 -30.77 49.38
N SER A 383 185.25 -29.58 49.48
CA SER A 383 185.92 -28.68 48.51
C SER A 383 184.99 -28.02 47.47
N LYS A 384 185.17 -26.69 47.34
CA LYS A 384 184.86 -25.85 46.16
C LYS A 384 183.40 -25.63 45.73
N LYS A 385 182.38 -26.12 46.44
CA LYS A 385 181.02 -25.52 46.47
C LYS A 385 180.33 -25.64 47.84
N ASP A 386 180.74 -24.94 48.90
CA ASP A 386 181.42 -23.64 48.98
C ASP A 386 180.66 -22.46 48.32
N LEU A 387 180.39 -21.45 49.15
CA LEU A 387 180.21 -20.04 48.80
C LEU A 387 179.67 -19.68 47.39
N GLN A 388 178.36 -19.39 47.32
CA GLN A 388 177.91 -18.29 46.44
C GLN A 388 176.63 -17.56 46.91
N ILE A 389 175.70 -18.27 47.57
CA ILE A 389 174.40 -17.71 48.01
C ILE A 389 173.93 -18.41 49.31
N GLN A 390 174.23 -18.03 50.55
CA GLN A 390 175.11 -17.02 51.18
C GLN A 390 175.42 -15.74 50.40
N ARG A 391 174.40 -14.91 50.19
CA ARG A 391 174.49 -13.44 50.09
C ARG A 391 173.09 -12.83 50.02
N LEU A 392 172.90 -11.71 50.72
CA LEU A 392 171.84 -10.72 50.52
C LEU A 392 170.39 -11.18 50.80
N SER A 393 170.05 -11.31 52.09
CA SER A 393 168.81 -10.75 52.71
C SER A 393 168.62 -11.30 54.14
N GLU A 394 169.68 -11.69 54.86
CA GLU A 394 170.30 -10.74 55.79
C GLU A 394 170.31 -9.28 55.28
N VAL A 395 169.54 -8.41 55.95
CA VAL A 395 169.95 -7.11 56.52
C VAL A 395 168.69 -6.40 57.04
N LYS A 396 168.63 -6.21 58.36
CA LYS A 396 167.65 -5.42 59.15
C LYS A 396 166.24 -6.03 59.31
N ASP A 397 165.65 -6.04 60.51
CA ASP A 397 166.14 -5.61 61.83
C ASP A 397 166.76 -4.20 61.90
N LEU A 398 165.94 -3.17 61.65
CA LEU A 398 165.99 -1.96 62.47
C LEU A 398 164.64 -1.88 63.18
N PHE A 399 164.59 -2.18 64.48
CA PHE A 399 165.02 -1.32 65.60
C PHE A 399 163.95 -0.27 65.95
N PHE A 400 163.55 -0.12 67.21
CA PHE A 400 163.76 -0.94 68.43
C PHE A 400 162.87 -0.37 69.56
N GLU A 401 163.12 -0.77 70.82
CA GLU A 401 162.98 0.05 72.04
C GLU A 401 161.54 0.51 72.46
N LEU A 402 161.05 0.39 73.71
CA LEU A 402 161.47 -0.26 74.97
C LEU A 402 160.19 -0.90 75.62
N SER A 403 160.18 -1.90 76.51
CA SER A 403 161.08 -2.26 77.65
C SER A 403 161.02 -1.21 78.79
N ASP A 404 161.33 -1.49 80.07
CA ASP A 404 162.00 -2.60 80.78
C ASP A 404 161.32 -2.72 82.18
N ASN A 405 161.24 -3.81 82.94
CA ASN A 405 161.61 -5.25 82.84
C ASN A 405 160.49 -6.00 83.67
N SER A 406 160.52 -7.09 84.46
CA SER A 406 161.37 -8.22 84.90
C SER A 406 160.43 -9.29 85.54
N PHE A 407 160.81 -10.44 86.12
CA PHE A 407 162.10 -11.04 86.56
C PHE A 407 162.03 -12.60 86.46
N LEU A 408 162.88 -13.34 87.19
CA LEU A 408 163.05 -14.81 87.13
C LEU A 408 162.92 -15.44 88.55
N ASP A 409 162.81 -16.76 88.78
CA ASP A 409 163.13 -17.93 87.94
C ASP A 409 162.39 -19.23 88.35
N ASN A 410 162.24 -20.21 87.43
CA ASN A 410 162.01 -21.68 87.58
C ASN A 410 160.90 -22.25 88.54
N GLN A 411 160.14 -23.35 88.27
CA GLN A 411 160.11 -24.39 87.22
C GLN A 411 158.77 -25.20 87.22
N ALA A 412 158.23 -25.63 86.05
CA ALA A 412 157.34 -26.79 85.68
C ALA A 412 156.22 -27.37 86.64
N HIS A 413 155.02 -27.88 86.22
CA HIS A 413 154.23 -27.94 84.95
C HIS A 413 152.75 -28.45 85.20
N ASP A 414 151.84 -28.31 84.19
CA ASP A 414 150.58 -29.09 83.88
C ASP A 414 149.24 -29.01 84.71
N SER A 415 148.01 -29.32 84.19
CA SER A 415 147.32 -29.19 82.84
C SER A 415 145.80 -29.63 82.80
N LEU A 416 145.07 -29.38 81.66
CA LEU A 416 143.72 -29.88 81.14
C LEU A 416 142.35 -29.40 81.77
N VAL A 417 141.10 -29.56 81.22
CA VAL A 417 140.39 -29.52 79.87
C VAL A 417 139.26 -30.61 79.66
N ASN A 418 138.06 -30.48 78.99
CA ASN A 418 137.00 -29.45 78.76
C ASN A 418 135.73 -29.98 77.94
N LYS A 419 134.54 -29.29 77.99
CA LYS A 419 133.35 -29.21 77.03
C LYS A 419 132.16 -30.24 77.01
N THR A 420 130.99 -29.85 76.41
CA THR A 420 129.55 -30.38 76.50
C THR A 420 128.64 -30.19 75.22
N SER A 421 127.38 -30.74 75.04
CA SER A 421 126.48 -30.45 73.84
C SER A 421 124.96 -30.90 73.72
N SER A 422 124.16 -30.31 72.76
CA SER A 422 122.89 -30.72 72.02
C SER A 422 121.48 -30.30 72.56
N GLU A 423 120.42 -29.77 71.87
CA GLU A 423 119.96 -29.47 70.44
C GLU A 423 119.11 -30.61 69.74
N ASP A 424 118.01 -30.53 68.92
CA ASP A 424 117.01 -29.57 68.26
C ASP A 424 115.60 -30.30 68.00
N ARG A 425 114.55 -30.15 67.10
CA ARG A 425 113.98 -29.38 65.92
C ARG A 425 112.43 -29.75 65.65
N GLU A 426 111.51 -29.49 64.65
CA GLU A 426 111.25 -28.79 63.32
C GLU A 426 109.68 -28.50 63.01
N LEU A 427 109.10 -28.51 61.76
CA LEU A 427 107.79 -27.89 61.30
C LEU A 427 106.93 -28.51 60.09
N LEU A 428 106.27 -27.69 59.21
CA LEU A 428 104.97 -27.85 58.43
C LEU A 428 105.08 -27.74 56.84
N GLU A 429 104.12 -27.89 55.87
CA GLU A 429 102.69 -28.37 55.67
C GLU A 429 102.26 -28.42 54.12
N LEU A 430 100.93 -28.46 53.76
CA LEU A 430 100.21 -27.83 52.58
C LEU A 430 99.76 -28.58 51.25
N ASN A 431 98.58 -28.17 50.70
CA ASN A 431 98.17 -27.92 49.25
C ASN A 431 97.85 -29.07 48.21
N ASP A 432 97.17 -28.89 47.03
CA ASP A 432 96.54 -27.72 46.33
C ASP A 432 95.46 -28.05 45.19
N ILE A 433 94.79 -26.99 44.67
CA ILE A 433 94.32 -26.71 43.27
C ILE A 433 93.04 -27.38 42.68
N LYS A 434 92.03 -26.66 42.08
CA LYS A 434 91.45 -25.27 42.22
C LYS A 434 89.98 -25.24 41.65
N ARG A 435 89.36 -24.44 40.73
CA ARG A 435 89.69 -23.32 39.80
C ARG A 435 88.46 -22.43 39.33
N GLU A 436 88.04 -22.42 38.04
CA GLU A 436 87.29 -21.36 37.26
C GLU A 436 86.22 -21.93 36.27
N LEU A 437 85.32 -21.23 35.53
CA LEU A 437 84.67 -19.88 35.50
C LEU A 437 83.92 -19.74 34.12
N GLU A 438 82.64 -19.30 34.03
CA GLU A 438 82.15 -18.25 33.07
C GLU A 438 80.60 -18.03 32.94
N LEU A 439 80.24 -16.88 32.36
CA LEU A 439 78.94 -16.24 32.08
C LEU A 439 77.93 -16.99 31.17
N ALA A 440 76.62 -16.78 31.39
CA ALA A 440 75.74 -15.93 30.52
C ALA A 440 74.21 -16.11 30.76
N LYS A 441 73.42 -15.10 30.33
CA LYS A 441 71.93 -14.99 30.26
C LYS A 441 71.18 -14.76 31.60
N GLU A 442 70.07 -14.02 31.70
CA GLU A 442 69.61 -12.67 31.24
C GLU A 442 68.05 -12.64 31.26
N ASN A 443 67.45 -11.47 31.59
CA ASN A 443 66.14 -10.92 31.15
C ASN A 443 64.84 -10.97 32.01
N LYS A 444 64.22 -9.77 32.09
CA LYS A 444 62.77 -9.38 32.17
C LYS A 444 61.94 -9.52 33.48
N LEU A 445 60.81 -8.78 33.71
CA LEU A 445 60.49 -7.31 33.68
C LEU A 445 59.01 -6.99 34.16
N LYS A 446 58.78 -6.08 35.14
CA LYS A 446 57.53 -5.24 35.35
C LYS A 446 56.19 -6.00 35.72
N ILE A 447 55.01 -5.45 36.15
CA ILE A 447 54.47 -4.07 36.45
C ILE A 447 53.15 -4.07 37.33
N LYS A 448 52.92 -3.01 38.16
CA LYS A 448 51.65 -2.38 38.70
C LYS A 448 50.47 -3.28 39.22
N VAL A 449 49.27 -2.86 39.67
CA VAL A 449 48.49 -1.58 39.75
C VAL A 449 47.70 -1.49 41.08
N ALA A 450 47.41 -0.28 41.57
CA ALA A 450 46.38 0.01 42.60
C ALA A 450 45.37 1.06 42.10
N LYS A 451 44.13 1.09 42.63
CA LYS A 451 43.09 2.06 42.25
C LYS A 451 41.93 2.13 43.26
N ASP A 452 41.50 3.35 43.67
CA ASP A 452 40.20 3.59 44.35
C ASP A 452 39.80 5.10 44.33
N LYS A 453 38.52 5.41 44.61
CA LYS A 453 37.82 6.69 44.94
C LYS A 453 36.75 7.26 43.99
N LYS A 454 35.50 6.86 44.27
CA LYS A 454 34.27 7.68 44.55
C LYS A 454 34.00 9.03 43.84
N LEU A 455 32.95 9.02 42.99
CA LEU A 455 31.61 9.69 43.12
C LEU A 455 31.41 10.99 43.95
N ASN A 456 30.48 11.84 43.47
CA ASN A 456 29.77 12.89 44.23
C ASN A 456 28.29 13.06 43.74
N LYS A 457 27.48 13.88 44.43
CA LYS A 457 26.00 14.08 44.38
C LYS A 457 25.52 15.03 43.24
N GLY A 458 24.23 15.23 42.91
CA GLY A 458 22.91 14.68 43.36
C GLY A 458 21.72 15.63 43.03
N ALA A 459 20.48 15.33 43.50
CA ALA A 459 19.23 16.14 43.46
C ALA A 459 18.49 16.31 42.09
N ASP A 460 17.16 16.57 41.96
CA ASP A 460 15.96 16.25 42.80
C ASP A 460 14.60 16.52 42.07
N LEU A 461 13.51 15.87 42.53
CA LEU A 461 12.06 16.26 42.56
C LEU A 461 11.17 16.53 41.29
N ILE A 462 10.01 15.83 41.24
CA ILE A 462 8.63 16.27 40.79
C ILE A 462 8.42 16.54 39.26
N ASP A 463 7.29 16.24 38.57
CA ASP A 463 5.94 15.71 38.93
C ASP A 463 5.41 14.65 37.91
N SER A 464 4.19 14.18 38.16
CA SER A 464 3.33 13.21 37.48
C SER A 464 2.78 13.67 36.11
N THR A 465 2.66 12.75 35.14
CA THR A 465 1.42 12.49 34.36
C THR A 465 1.57 11.29 33.40
N ASP A 466 0.47 10.58 33.15
CA ASP A 466 0.41 9.42 32.26
C ASP A 466 0.31 9.76 30.77
N SER A 467 0.56 8.75 29.93
CA SER A 467 0.11 8.55 28.54
C SER A 467 1.10 8.83 27.39
N VAL A 468 1.58 7.72 26.82
CA VAL A 468 1.77 7.47 25.37
C VAL A 468 2.52 8.53 24.55
N SER A 469 3.83 8.33 24.37
CA SER A 469 4.59 8.86 23.23
C SER A 469 5.56 7.82 22.68
N GLY A 470 5.01 6.81 21.98
CA GLY A 470 5.80 5.77 21.33
C GLY A 470 6.49 6.27 20.05
N ILE A 471 7.82 6.11 20.01
CA ILE A 471 8.68 6.16 18.81
C ILE A 471 8.72 7.51 18.07
N LYS A 472 9.77 8.28 18.37
CA LYS A 472 10.48 9.10 17.38
C LYS A 472 11.93 8.60 17.25
N ASN A 473 12.54 8.90 16.11
CA ASN A 473 13.96 8.69 15.81
C ASN A 473 14.43 7.23 15.64
N LEU A 474 14.08 6.62 14.51
CA LEU A 474 15.08 5.86 13.75
C LEU A 474 15.57 6.77 12.61
N SER A 475 16.86 7.11 12.62
CA SER A 475 17.46 8.05 11.67
C SER A 475 17.91 7.36 10.40
N GLY A 476 17.26 7.63 9.28
CA GLY A 476 17.74 7.31 7.94
C GLY A 476 17.16 8.30 6.94
N ASN A 477 17.99 9.13 6.33
CA ASN A 477 17.56 10.08 5.30
C ASN A 477 16.95 9.33 4.10
N PRO A 478 15.71 9.62 3.70
CA PRO A 478 15.27 9.43 2.32
C PRO A 478 16.01 10.42 1.41
N SER A 479 16.04 10.15 0.10
CA SER A 479 16.35 11.21 -0.88
C SER A 479 15.16 12.19 -0.89
N SER A 480 15.42 13.50 -1.02
CA SER A 480 14.38 14.55 -1.08
C SER A 480 13.22 14.20 -2.00
N ASP A 481 13.58 13.65 -3.16
CA ASP A 481 12.71 13.35 -4.29
C ASP A 481 11.64 12.30 -3.96
N LEU A 482 11.88 11.46 -2.94
CA LEU A 482 10.90 10.50 -2.42
C LEU A 482 9.91 11.14 -1.42
N GLU A 483 10.39 12.08 -0.60
CA GLU A 483 9.56 12.82 0.36
C GLU A 483 8.59 13.75 -0.39
N ASP A 484 9.08 14.47 -1.40
CA ASP A 484 8.27 15.34 -2.25
C ASP A 484 7.25 14.54 -3.08
N SER A 485 7.67 13.43 -3.71
CA SER A 485 6.76 12.54 -4.45
C SER A 485 5.65 11.95 -3.57
N LEU A 486 5.96 11.62 -2.31
CA LEU A 486 4.98 11.11 -1.35
C LEU A 486 4.00 12.19 -0.90
N ASN A 487 4.47 13.43 -0.73
CA ASN A 487 3.62 14.58 -0.41
C ASN A 487 2.68 14.94 -1.56
N ASP A 488 3.14 14.96 -2.81
CA ASP A 488 2.31 15.19 -3.99
C ASP A 488 1.25 14.09 -4.18
N LEU A 489 1.63 12.81 -3.98
CA LEU A 489 0.68 11.70 -4.01
C LEU A 489 -0.40 11.84 -2.92
N ASN A 490 -0.01 12.21 -1.70
CA ASN A 490 -0.95 12.46 -0.60
C ASN A 490 -1.87 13.65 -0.87
N GLN A 491 -1.38 14.75 -1.45
CA GLN A 491 -2.22 15.88 -1.85
C GLN A 491 -3.22 15.50 -2.97
N ASN A 492 -2.81 14.68 -3.93
CA ASN A 492 -3.70 14.25 -5.00
C ASN A 492 -4.76 13.25 -4.51
N ASN A 493 -4.38 12.34 -3.60
CA ASN A 493 -5.33 11.47 -2.90
C ASN A 493 -6.34 12.27 -2.05
N LEU A 494 -5.90 13.34 -1.36
CA LEU A 494 -6.80 14.23 -0.62
C LEU A 494 -7.81 14.93 -1.53
N LYS A 495 -7.36 15.49 -2.67
CA LYS A 495 -8.25 16.12 -3.67
C LYS A 495 -9.28 15.13 -4.23
N GLU A 496 -8.87 13.90 -4.53
CA GLU A 496 -9.79 12.88 -5.05
C GLU A 496 -10.78 12.40 -3.98
N ILE A 497 -10.35 12.26 -2.72
CA ILE A 497 -11.27 11.99 -1.58
C ILE A 497 -12.29 13.13 -1.42
N GLU A 498 -11.90 14.38 -1.66
CA GLU A 498 -12.80 15.54 -1.58
C GLU A 498 -13.78 15.60 -2.76
N ARG A 499 -13.31 15.30 -3.98
CA ARG A 499 -14.15 15.13 -5.18
C ARG A 499 -15.19 14.01 -4.99
N LEU A 500 -14.77 12.84 -4.51
CA LEU A 500 -15.65 11.70 -4.25
C LEU A 500 -16.67 12.00 -3.13
N LYS A 501 -16.33 12.82 -2.13
CA LYS A 501 -17.30 13.28 -1.11
C LYS A 501 -18.39 14.17 -1.73
N GLN A 502 -18.04 15.07 -2.63
CA GLN A 502 -19.03 15.90 -3.35
C GLN A 502 -19.96 15.03 -4.20
N GLU A 503 -19.39 14.12 -5.01
CA GLU A 503 -20.12 13.20 -5.87
C GLU A 503 -21.09 12.30 -5.07
N VAL A 504 -20.66 11.81 -3.90
CA VAL A 504 -21.53 11.06 -2.96
C VAL A 504 -22.67 11.92 -2.38
N GLU A 505 -22.47 13.20 -2.13
CA GLU A 505 -23.53 14.08 -1.61
C GLU A 505 -24.54 14.47 -2.69
N GLU A 506 -24.09 14.68 -3.93
CA GLU A 506 -24.97 14.84 -5.09
C GLU A 506 -25.83 13.59 -5.29
N TYR A 507 -25.24 12.38 -5.29
CA TYR A 507 -26.01 11.14 -5.38
C TYR A 507 -27.00 10.95 -4.22
N LYS A 508 -26.67 11.34 -2.98
CA LYS A 508 -27.64 11.34 -1.86
C LYS A 508 -28.82 12.27 -2.14
N SER A 509 -28.55 13.45 -2.71
CA SER A 509 -29.60 14.41 -3.10
C SER A 509 -30.54 13.81 -4.15
N SER A 510 -30.00 13.29 -5.25
CA SER A 510 -30.80 12.61 -6.28
C SER A 510 -31.57 11.41 -5.75
N VAL A 511 -30.97 10.59 -4.87
CA VAL A 511 -31.66 9.48 -4.20
C VAL A 511 -32.77 9.97 -3.26
N SER A 512 -32.63 11.13 -2.64
CA SER A 512 -33.68 11.77 -1.83
C SER A 512 -34.88 12.20 -2.70
N GLU A 513 -34.62 12.79 -3.88
CA GLU A 513 -35.66 13.16 -4.83
C GLU A 513 -36.35 11.94 -5.45
N LEU A 514 -35.60 10.93 -5.88
CA LEU A 514 -36.14 9.67 -6.38
C LEU A 514 -37.01 8.95 -5.33
N LYS A 515 -36.68 9.06 -4.03
CA LYS A 515 -37.54 8.57 -2.94
C LYS A 515 -38.85 9.36 -2.82
N LYS A 516 -38.84 10.69 -3.02
CA LYS A 516 -40.08 11.50 -3.08
C LYS A 516 -40.94 11.04 -4.25
N PHE A 517 -40.38 10.97 -5.45
CA PHE A 517 -41.11 10.52 -6.65
C PHE A 517 -41.66 9.10 -6.50
N LYS A 518 -40.88 8.16 -5.93
CA LYS A 518 -41.37 6.81 -5.63
C LYS A 518 -42.56 6.83 -4.67
N MET A 519 -42.49 7.57 -3.56
CA MET A 519 -43.62 7.66 -2.60
C MET A 519 -44.89 8.23 -3.25
N VAL A 520 -44.75 9.16 -4.21
CA VAL A 520 -45.88 9.71 -4.98
C VAL A 520 -46.42 8.69 -5.98
N TYR A 521 -45.53 7.98 -6.68
CA TYR A 521 -45.89 6.92 -7.63
C TYR A 521 -46.64 5.78 -6.93
N ASP A 522 -46.09 5.24 -5.84
CA ASP A 522 -46.70 4.15 -5.05
C ASP A 522 -48.13 4.52 -4.56
N LYS A 523 -48.39 5.81 -4.28
CA LYS A 523 -49.72 6.36 -3.95
C LYS A 523 -50.65 6.53 -5.16
N LEU A 524 -50.11 6.84 -6.34
CA LEU A 524 -50.87 6.98 -7.59
C LEU A 524 -51.25 5.63 -8.22
N THR A 525 -50.44 4.59 -7.99
CA THR A 525 -50.69 3.20 -8.41
C THR A 525 -51.39 2.35 -7.35
N ALA A 526 -51.78 2.94 -6.22
CA ALA A 526 -52.56 2.28 -5.18
C ALA A 526 -53.91 1.76 -5.73
N PRO A 527 -54.43 0.62 -5.24
CA PRO A 527 -55.66 0.02 -5.75
C PRO A 527 -56.87 0.95 -5.55
N GLN A 528 -57.80 0.90 -6.51
CA GLN A 528 -59.01 1.72 -6.48
C GLN A 528 -59.87 1.40 -5.24
N LEU A 529 -60.23 2.42 -4.48
CA LEU A 529 -60.98 2.28 -3.25
C LEU A 529 -62.48 2.08 -3.50
N LYS A 530 -63.10 1.32 -2.60
CA LYS A 530 -64.52 0.95 -2.62
C LYS A 530 -65.42 2.17 -2.84
N ASN A 531 -66.32 2.11 -3.83
CA ASN A 531 -67.23 3.20 -4.21
C ASN A 531 -66.55 4.52 -4.70
N LEU A 532 -65.22 4.63 -4.78
CA LEU A 532 -64.52 5.75 -5.42
C LEU A 532 -64.27 5.46 -6.90
N ASN A 533 -64.10 6.51 -7.71
CA ASN A 533 -63.48 6.36 -9.04
C ASN A 533 -61.95 6.44 -8.93
N SER A 534 -61.23 6.14 -10.03
CA SER A 534 -59.75 6.13 -10.04
C SER A 534 -59.15 7.44 -9.52
N ILE A 535 -59.55 8.59 -10.10
CA ILE A 535 -59.05 9.93 -9.71
C ILE A 535 -59.38 10.26 -8.24
N GLN A 536 -60.57 9.89 -7.75
CA GLN A 536 -60.96 10.05 -6.34
C GLN A 536 -60.09 9.22 -5.40
N SER A 537 -59.75 7.98 -5.79
CA SER A 537 -58.86 7.11 -5.01
C SER A 537 -57.44 7.66 -4.97
N GLN A 538 -56.89 8.03 -6.13
CA GLN A 538 -55.57 8.64 -6.27
C GLN A 538 -55.42 9.90 -5.42
N ILE A 539 -56.40 10.82 -5.47
CA ILE A 539 -56.40 12.02 -4.63
C ILE A 539 -56.48 11.66 -3.14
N TYR A 540 -57.30 10.70 -2.73
CA TYR A 540 -57.32 10.24 -1.34
C TYR A 540 -55.96 9.66 -0.89
N HIS A 541 -55.29 8.85 -1.69
CA HIS A 541 -53.98 8.29 -1.33
C HIS A 541 -52.89 9.38 -1.23
N LEU A 542 -52.94 10.38 -2.12
CA LEU A 542 -52.04 11.53 -2.10
C LEU A 542 -52.28 12.48 -0.93
N LEU A 543 -53.54 12.72 -0.52
CA LEU A 543 -53.89 13.63 0.58
C LEU A 543 -53.05 13.37 1.84
N PRO A 544 -52.53 14.44 2.50
CA PRO A 544 -51.84 14.32 3.77
C PRO A 544 -52.82 14.00 4.90
N ASN A 545 -52.28 13.64 6.06
CA ASN A 545 -53.08 13.30 7.26
C ASN A 545 -53.49 14.55 8.07
N GLU A 546 -52.82 15.68 7.84
CA GLU A 546 -53.12 16.97 8.45
C GLU A 546 -54.35 17.62 7.80
N SER A 547 -55.09 18.43 8.56
CA SER A 547 -56.28 19.11 8.08
C SER A 547 -55.92 20.34 7.23
N MET A 548 -56.27 20.33 5.94
CA MET A 548 -55.95 21.40 5.00
C MET A 548 -57.21 21.98 4.35
N ASP A 549 -57.19 23.27 4.00
CA ASP A 549 -58.31 23.90 3.32
C ASP A 549 -58.38 23.52 1.81
N THR A 550 -59.47 23.92 1.16
CA THR A 550 -59.74 23.53 -0.25
C THR A 550 -58.74 24.09 -1.25
N LEU A 551 -58.13 25.25 -0.98
CA LEU A 551 -57.10 25.87 -1.81
C LEU A 551 -55.73 25.23 -1.53
N SER A 552 -55.33 25.09 -0.27
CA SER A 552 -54.08 24.38 0.08
C SER A 552 -54.06 22.94 -0.45
N VAL A 553 -55.18 22.22 -0.39
CA VAL A 553 -55.31 20.89 -1.01
C VAL A 553 -55.17 20.95 -2.54
N LYS A 554 -55.76 21.94 -3.21
CA LYS A 554 -55.59 22.12 -4.66
C LYS A 554 -54.10 22.29 -4.99
N ASP A 555 -53.41 23.16 -4.27
CA ASP A 555 -52.04 23.56 -4.62
C ASP A 555 -51.05 22.43 -4.31
N TYR A 556 -51.16 21.80 -3.13
CA TYR A 556 -50.46 20.55 -2.78
C TYR A 556 -50.62 19.45 -3.84
N LEU A 557 -51.84 19.22 -4.35
CA LEU A 557 -52.10 18.21 -5.37
C LEU A 557 -51.51 18.61 -6.74
N ASN A 558 -51.44 19.91 -7.05
CA ASN A 558 -50.84 20.40 -8.30
C ASN A 558 -49.31 20.27 -8.29
N ASP A 559 -48.67 20.64 -7.19
CA ASP A 559 -47.21 20.59 -7.04
C ASP A 559 -46.64 19.16 -7.06
N ILE A 560 -47.47 18.17 -6.68
CA ILE A 560 -47.02 16.79 -6.44
C ILE A 560 -47.42 15.81 -7.56
N ALA A 561 -48.59 15.96 -8.18
CA ALA A 561 -49.13 14.91 -9.07
C ALA A 561 -50.00 15.38 -10.26
N PHE A 562 -50.69 16.52 -10.17
CA PHE A 562 -51.71 16.90 -11.16
C PHE A 562 -51.38 18.19 -11.89
N LYS A 563 -51.25 18.17 -13.22
CA LYS A 563 -51.08 19.40 -13.99
C LYS A 563 -52.44 20.11 -14.17
N ASN A 564 -52.62 21.26 -13.50
CA ASN A 564 -53.76 22.17 -13.60
C ASN A 564 -55.11 21.64 -13.06
N LEU A 565 -55.10 20.97 -11.90
CA LEU A 565 -56.33 20.64 -11.17
C LEU A 565 -57.05 21.92 -10.70
N SER A 566 -58.28 22.14 -11.21
CA SER A 566 -59.06 23.34 -10.91
C SER A 566 -59.68 23.31 -9.51
N PHE A 567 -59.88 24.48 -8.89
CA PHE A 567 -60.50 24.59 -7.56
C PHE A 567 -61.91 23.97 -7.51
N GLY A 568 -62.70 24.14 -8.58
CA GLY A 568 -64.01 23.52 -8.70
C GLY A 568 -63.94 21.98 -8.72
N ASN A 569 -63.00 21.41 -9.47
CA ASN A 569 -62.79 19.96 -9.51
C ASN A 569 -62.32 19.43 -8.15
N THR A 570 -61.33 20.08 -7.52
CA THR A 570 -60.85 19.74 -6.17
C THR A 570 -62.00 19.76 -5.15
N LYS A 571 -62.79 20.84 -5.12
CA LYS A 571 -63.94 21.00 -4.21
C LYS A 571 -65.03 19.94 -4.42
N ASN A 572 -65.29 19.57 -5.67
CA ASN A 572 -66.27 18.52 -6.01
C ASN A 572 -65.76 17.11 -5.64
N ILE A 573 -64.46 16.86 -5.78
CA ILE A 573 -63.82 15.59 -5.40
C ILE A 573 -63.81 15.43 -3.88
N LEU A 574 -63.43 16.45 -3.12
CA LEU A 574 -63.45 16.45 -1.66
C LEU A 574 -64.88 16.24 -1.12
N LYS A 575 -65.87 16.98 -1.63
CA LYS A 575 -67.30 16.73 -1.36
C LYS A 575 -67.81 15.35 -1.79
N SER A 576 -67.08 14.62 -2.65
CA SER A 576 -67.40 13.24 -3.00
C SER A 576 -66.67 12.21 -2.14
N LEU A 577 -65.56 12.57 -1.50
CA LEU A 577 -64.87 11.75 -0.49
C LEU A 577 -65.60 11.86 0.86
N GLU A 578 -66.03 13.07 1.22
CA GLU A 578 -66.85 13.39 2.41
C GLU A 578 -68.14 12.55 2.46
N ARG A 579 -68.98 12.65 1.42
CA ARG A 579 -70.23 11.89 1.29
C ARG A 579 -70.05 10.36 1.21
N LYS A 580 -68.81 9.87 1.17
CA LYS A 580 -68.45 8.44 1.13
C LYS A 580 -67.62 8.00 2.34
N GLY A 581 -67.44 8.86 3.35
CA GLY A 581 -66.76 8.53 4.61
C GLY A 581 -65.23 8.51 4.56
N TYR A 582 -64.59 9.04 3.52
CA TYR A 582 -63.12 9.02 3.37
C TYR A 582 -62.43 10.26 3.96
N ILE A 583 -63.12 11.38 4.08
CA ILE A 583 -62.61 12.62 4.72
C ILE A 583 -63.73 13.27 5.54
N GLU A 584 -63.36 14.07 6.53
CA GLU A 584 -64.28 14.88 7.33
C GLU A 584 -63.95 16.38 7.22
N VAL A 585 -64.92 17.25 7.51
CA VAL A 585 -64.68 18.69 7.70
C VAL A 585 -64.31 18.92 9.16
N ALA A 586 -63.01 19.02 9.44
CA ALA A 586 -62.50 19.19 10.81
C ALA A 586 -62.76 20.60 11.37
N LYS A 587 -62.88 21.61 10.50
CA LYS A 587 -63.15 23.00 10.89
C LYS A 587 -63.81 23.76 9.74
N LYS A 588 -64.68 24.73 10.07
CA LYS A 588 -65.19 25.72 9.13
C LYS A 588 -64.95 27.13 9.70
N GLU A 589 -64.25 27.97 8.95
CA GLU A 589 -63.99 29.38 9.30
C GLU A 589 -64.22 30.23 8.06
N ASN A 590 -65.01 31.31 8.16
CA ASN A 590 -65.21 32.30 7.07
C ASN A 590 -65.51 31.66 5.69
N ASP A 591 -66.40 30.66 5.66
CA ASP A 591 -66.76 29.81 4.50
C ASP A 591 -65.63 28.99 3.84
N ILE A 592 -64.46 28.95 4.47
CA ILE A 592 -63.37 28.01 4.20
C ILE A 592 -63.66 26.70 4.94
N PHE A 593 -63.51 25.58 4.24
CA PHE A 593 -63.69 24.22 4.76
C PHE A 593 -62.31 23.56 4.89
N PHE A 594 -61.94 23.13 6.10
CA PHE A 594 -60.73 22.36 6.38
C PHE A 594 -61.04 20.87 6.35
N TRP A 595 -60.45 20.17 5.39
CA TRP A 595 -60.62 18.75 5.12
C TRP A 595 -59.55 17.96 5.86
N LYS A 596 -59.97 16.97 6.65
CA LYS A 596 -59.10 16.03 7.35
C LYS A 596 -59.32 14.62 6.79
N LYS A 597 -58.22 13.94 6.50
CA LYS A 597 -58.24 12.55 6.02
C LYS A 597 -58.63 11.61 7.16
N LEU A 598 -59.64 10.77 6.92
CA LEU A 598 -59.96 9.66 7.80
C LEU A 598 -59.07 8.46 7.46
N PRO A 599 -58.69 7.62 8.44
CA PRO A 599 -58.10 6.32 8.14
C PRO A 599 -59.10 5.49 7.32
N LEU A 600 -58.60 4.56 6.51
CA LEU A 600 -59.47 3.55 5.89
C LEU A 600 -60.16 2.75 7.00
N PRO A 601 -61.46 2.44 6.89
CA PRO A 601 -62.07 1.43 7.72
C PRO A 601 -61.30 0.11 7.57
N GLU A 602 -61.07 -0.59 8.68
CA GLU A 602 -60.70 -2.00 8.65
C GLU A 602 -61.89 -2.78 8.05
N GLU A 603 -61.64 -3.65 7.06
CA GLU A 603 -62.69 -4.35 6.29
C GLU A 603 -63.25 -5.60 6.99
#